data_AF-A0A359AZ87-F1
#
_entry.id   AF-A0A359AZ87-F1
#
_cell.length_a   1.000
_cell.length_b   1.000
_cell.length_c   1.000
_cell.angle_alpha   90.00
_cell.angle_beta   90.00
_cell.angle_gamma   90.00
#
_symmetry.space_group_name_H-M   'P 1'
#
loop_
_entity.id
_entity.type
_entity.pdbx_description
1 polymer ?
#
loop_
_entity_poly.entity_id
_entity_poly.type
_entity_poly.pdbx_seq_one_letter_code
_entity_poly.pdbx_strand_id
1 'polypeptide(L)'
;ALSDLTTIPSSGYTTDVEITTDSKVITDLSKMMSGNVGYASSGTLNEVLGNWVTRSGSMGAFVYTLSGKVYVVKFADGSYAKLKFTDHSNAEGTTGHVTFAYEYVK
;
A
#
# COMPACT_ATOMS: atom_id res chain seq x y z
N ALA A 1 6.42 -14.85 9.90
CA ALA A 1 7.40 -14.34 8.94
C ALA A 1 6.97 -14.71 7.51
N LEU A 2 7.74 -14.36 6.47
CA LEU A 2 7.43 -14.78 5.09
C LEU A 2 7.41 -16.31 4.96
N SER A 3 8.24 -16.99 5.74
CA SER A 3 8.33 -18.46 5.85
C SER A 3 7.07 -19.14 6.37
N ASP A 4 6.18 -18.42 7.07
CA ASP A 4 4.98 -19.01 7.65
C ASP A 4 3.93 -19.30 6.56
N LEU A 5 4.03 -18.64 5.40
CA LEU A 5 3.21 -18.91 4.24
C LEU A 5 3.88 -19.99 3.39
N THR A 6 3.60 -21.24 3.75
CA THR A 6 4.15 -22.45 3.10
C THR A 6 3.38 -22.86 1.85
N THR A 7 2.12 -22.44 1.73
CA THR A 7 1.25 -22.72 0.56
C THR A 7 0.75 -21.41 -0.03
N ILE A 8 0.91 -21.27 -1.35
CA ILE A 8 0.41 -20.11 -2.09
C ILE A 8 -1.09 -20.27 -2.31
N PRO A 9 -1.91 -19.27 -1.92
CA PRO A 9 -3.35 -19.30 -2.21
C PRO A 9 -3.58 -19.40 -3.72
N SER A 10 -4.51 -20.25 -4.14
CA SER A 10 -4.89 -20.43 -5.55
C SER A 10 -5.99 -19.47 -6.00
N SER A 11 -6.67 -18.81 -5.07
CA SER A 11 -7.81 -17.89 -5.32
C SER A 11 -7.79 -16.72 -4.34
N GLY A 12 -8.69 -15.75 -4.56
CA GLY A 12 -8.81 -14.55 -3.71
C GLY A 12 -7.92 -13.36 -4.14
N TYR A 13 -7.29 -13.45 -5.31
CA TYR A 13 -6.54 -12.33 -5.89
C TYR A 13 -7.50 -11.27 -6.45
N THR A 14 -7.13 -10.01 -6.26
CA THR A 14 -7.80 -8.84 -6.86
C THR A 14 -6.84 -8.15 -7.82
N THR A 15 -7.32 -7.85 -9.02
CA THR A 15 -6.59 -6.99 -9.95
C THR A 15 -6.65 -5.55 -9.49
N ASP A 16 -5.82 -4.71 -10.09
CA ASP A 16 -5.90 -3.27 -9.88
C ASP A 16 -7.23 -2.73 -10.42
N VAL A 17 -7.67 -1.62 -9.84
CA VAL A 17 -8.84 -0.86 -10.25
C VAL A 17 -8.41 0.53 -10.70
N GLU A 18 -9.17 1.13 -11.62
CA GLU A 18 -8.97 2.52 -12.02
C GLU A 18 -9.22 3.48 -10.85
N ILE A 19 -8.41 4.53 -10.77
CA ILE A 19 -8.63 5.63 -9.83
C ILE A 19 -9.97 6.29 -10.16
N THR A 20 -10.86 6.32 -9.19
CA THR A 20 -12.12 7.05 -9.26
C THR A 20 -12.07 8.30 -8.37
N THR A 21 -13.14 9.09 -8.38
CA THR A 21 -13.30 10.23 -7.45
C THR A 21 -13.24 9.80 -5.98
N ASP A 22 -13.51 8.53 -5.68
CA ASP A 22 -13.52 8.01 -4.30
C ASP A 22 -12.14 7.49 -3.86
N SER A 23 -11.27 7.10 -4.81
CA SER A 23 -9.91 6.61 -4.52
C SER A 23 -9.01 7.68 -3.92
N LYS A 24 -9.25 8.96 -4.22
CA LYS A 24 -8.60 10.14 -3.62
C LYS A 24 -7.08 10.03 -3.49
N VAL A 25 -6.41 9.56 -4.54
CA VAL A 25 -4.94 9.51 -4.61
C VAL A 25 -4.42 10.95 -4.66
N ILE A 26 -3.86 11.42 -3.55
CA ILE A 26 -3.40 12.79 -3.39
C ILE A 26 -2.07 12.97 -4.14
N THR A 27 -1.99 14.00 -4.97
CA THR A 27 -0.78 14.36 -5.74
C THR A 27 -0.25 15.75 -5.37
N ASP A 28 -1.07 16.62 -4.79
CA ASP A 28 -0.68 17.97 -4.37
C ASP A 28 -1.37 18.40 -3.07
N LEU A 29 -0.55 18.74 -2.07
CA LEU A 29 -0.99 19.26 -0.77
C LEU A 29 -0.62 20.74 -0.55
N SER A 30 0.02 21.40 -1.52
CA SER A 30 0.55 22.76 -1.38
C SER A 30 -0.52 23.81 -1.03
N LYS A 31 -1.78 23.59 -1.45
CA LYS A 31 -2.92 24.49 -1.21
C LYS A 31 -3.90 23.96 -0.16
N MET A 32 -3.50 22.96 0.61
CA MET A 32 -4.35 22.31 1.59
C MET A 32 -4.86 23.28 2.67
N MET A 33 -4.03 24.23 3.10
CA MET A 33 -4.42 25.27 4.07
C MET A 33 -5.50 26.21 3.54
N SER A 34 -5.65 26.31 2.22
CA SER A 34 -6.72 27.03 1.54
C SER A 34 -7.90 26.12 1.18
N GLY A 35 -7.96 24.91 1.74
CA GLY A 35 -9.03 23.94 1.52
C GLY A 35 -8.95 23.19 0.18
N ASN A 36 -7.85 23.31 -0.56
CA ASN A 36 -7.70 22.68 -1.87
C ASN A 36 -6.67 21.55 -1.82
N VAL A 37 -7.04 20.37 -2.31
CA VAL A 37 -6.16 19.20 -2.44
C VAL A 37 -6.19 18.72 -3.88
N GLY A 38 -5.01 18.52 -4.48
CA GLY A 38 -4.88 17.94 -5.81
C GLY A 38 -4.92 16.43 -5.76
N TYR A 39 -5.66 15.83 -6.69
CA TYR A 39 -5.81 14.39 -6.84
C TYR A 39 -5.38 13.95 -8.23
N ALA A 40 -4.93 12.70 -8.36
CA ALA A 40 -4.63 12.11 -9.66
C ALA A 40 -5.90 12.04 -10.53
N SER A 41 -5.79 12.42 -11.81
CA SER A 41 -6.90 12.37 -12.77
C SER A 41 -7.09 11.00 -13.41
N SER A 42 -6.08 10.12 -13.33
CA SER A 42 -6.06 8.78 -13.92
C SER A 42 -4.96 7.92 -13.31
N GLY A 43 -5.09 6.61 -13.41
CA GLY A 43 -4.10 5.63 -12.94
C GLY A 43 -4.80 4.42 -12.33
N THR A 44 -4.02 3.44 -11.88
CA THR A 44 -4.55 2.21 -11.27
C THR A 44 -4.03 2.05 -9.85
N LEU A 45 -4.81 1.37 -9.00
CA LEU A 45 -4.42 1.02 -7.64
C LEU A 45 -4.90 -0.38 -7.29
N ASN A 46 -4.18 -1.06 -6.40
CA ASN A 46 -4.61 -2.34 -5.85
C ASN A 46 -5.21 -2.13 -4.45
N GLU A 47 -6.52 -2.32 -4.29
CA GLU A 47 -7.21 -2.05 -3.02
C GLU A 47 -6.75 -3.00 -1.91
N VAL A 48 -6.47 -4.27 -2.24
CA VAL A 48 -6.00 -5.25 -1.24
C VAL A 48 -4.59 -4.90 -0.79
N LEU A 49 -3.66 -4.68 -1.73
CA LEU A 49 -2.28 -4.34 -1.38
C LEU A 49 -2.19 -2.98 -0.70
N GLY A 50 -3.01 -2.00 -1.10
CA GLY A 50 -3.07 -0.66 -0.50
C GLY A 50 -3.42 -0.66 0.99
N ASN A 51 -4.08 -1.73 1.48
CA ASN A 51 -4.38 -1.92 2.90
C ASN A 51 -3.17 -2.38 3.75
N TRP A 52 -1.94 -2.35 3.23
CA TRP A 52 -0.73 -2.66 3.99
C TRP A 52 -0.48 -1.69 5.14
N VAL A 53 -0.98 -0.46 5.04
CA VAL A 53 -0.95 0.56 6.08
C VAL A 53 -2.32 1.22 6.15
N THR A 54 -2.77 1.51 7.38
CA THR A 54 -3.97 2.31 7.62
C THR A 54 -3.58 3.58 8.35
N ARG A 55 -4.24 4.69 8.02
CA ARG A 55 -4.07 5.98 8.68
C ARG A 55 -5.32 6.31 9.48
N SER A 56 -5.16 6.61 10.76
CA SER A 56 -6.24 7.07 11.63
C SER A 56 -5.86 8.38 12.32
N GLY A 57 -6.82 9.00 13.00
CA GLY A 57 -6.63 10.29 13.69
C GLY A 57 -7.05 11.49 12.84
N SER A 58 -6.54 12.66 13.21
CA SER A 58 -6.90 13.95 12.62
C SER A 58 -5.67 14.73 12.17
N MET A 59 -5.91 15.87 11.51
CA MET A 59 -4.85 16.73 10.99
C MET A 59 -3.84 17.10 12.07
N GLY A 60 -2.56 16.79 11.83
CA GLY A 60 -1.46 17.05 12.77
C GLY A 60 -1.19 15.94 13.80
N ALA A 61 -2.03 14.91 13.88
CA ALA A 61 -1.87 13.79 14.80
C ALA A 61 -2.28 12.46 14.12
N PHE A 62 -1.79 12.23 12.91
CA PHE A 62 -2.04 10.97 12.21
C PHE A 62 -1.23 9.84 12.82
N VAL A 63 -1.88 8.70 13.02
CA VAL A 63 -1.23 7.44 13.40
C VAL A 63 -1.32 6.50 12.21
N TYR A 64 -0.18 5.92 11.85
CA TYR A 64 -0.08 4.92 10.79
C TYR A 64 0.13 3.54 11.40
N THR A 65 -0.70 2.60 11.00
CA THR A 65 -0.69 1.22 11.53
C THR A 65 -0.47 0.26 10.38
N LEU A 66 0.65 -0.46 10.41
CA LEU A 66 0.93 -1.55 9.47
C LEU A 66 -0.04 -2.71 9.69
N SER A 67 -0.49 -3.35 8.61
CA SER A 67 -1.40 -4.49 8.70
C SER A 67 -0.76 -5.73 9.34
N GLY A 68 0.57 -5.83 9.27
CA GLY A 68 1.36 -6.98 9.72
C GLY A 68 1.20 -8.24 8.86
N LYS A 69 0.37 -8.19 7.81
CA LYS A 69 0.05 -9.32 6.93
C LYS A 69 1.16 -9.60 5.92
N VAL A 70 1.16 -10.83 5.39
CA VAL A 70 1.89 -11.20 4.17
C VAL A 70 0.93 -11.08 2.99
N TYR A 71 1.32 -10.31 1.98
CA TYR A 71 0.59 -10.17 0.72
C TYR A 71 1.20 -11.08 -0.33
N VAL A 72 0.37 -11.72 -1.15
CA VAL A 72 0.83 -12.49 -2.30
C VAL A 72 0.42 -11.77 -3.56
N VAL A 73 1.40 -11.45 -4.41
CA VAL A 73 1.19 -10.82 -5.71
C VAL A 73 1.47 -11.85 -6.78
N LYS A 74 0.49 -12.12 -7.64
CA LYS A 74 0.66 -12.96 -8.83
C LYS A 74 0.86 -12.06 -10.04
N PHE A 75 1.95 -12.26 -10.76
CA PHE A 75 2.30 -11.49 -11.94
C PHE A 75 1.70 -12.11 -13.21
N ALA A 76 1.66 -11.33 -14.29
CA ALA A 76 1.06 -11.73 -15.56
C ALA A 76 1.76 -12.94 -16.22
N ASP A 77 3.05 -13.11 -15.96
CA ASP A 77 3.84 -14.25 -16.44
C ASP A 77 3.65 -15.53 -15.61
N GLY A 78 2.81 -15.48 -14.58
CA GLY A 78 2.54 -16.60 -13.68
C GLY A 78 3.47 -16.69 -12.46
N SER A 79 4.55 -15.90 -12.44
CA SER A 79 5.41 -15.77 -11.24
C SER A 79 4.65 -15.13 -10.09
N TYR A 80 5.19 -15.22 -8.87
CA TYR A 80 4.60 -14.58 -7.70
C TYR A 80 5.63 -14.02 -6.72
N ALA A 81 5.21 -13.05 -5.91
CA ALA A 81 5.97 -12.53 -4.79
C ALA A 81 5.16 -12.62 -3.49
N LYS A 82 5.83 -12.96 -2.39
CA LYS A 82 5.35 -12.75 -1.02
C LYS A 82 5.94 -11.44 -0.52
N LEU A 83 5.12 -10.53 -0.01
CA LEU A 83 5.53 -9.22 0.51
C LEU A 83 5.12 -9.08 1.97
N LYS A 84 6.02 -8.59 2.83
CA LYS A 84 5.69 -8.19 4.20
C LYS A 84 6.26 -6.81 4.47
N PHE A 85 5.38 -5.83 4.60
CA PHE A 85 5.74 -4.48 4.97
C PHE A 85 6.15 -4.43 6.45
N THR A 86 7.26 -3.75 6.72
CA THR A 86 7.88 -3.69 8.05
C THR A 86 8.05 -2.27 8.54
N ASP A 87 8.07 -1.28 7.65
CA ASP A 87 8.12 0.14 8.02
C ASP A 87 7.45 1.03 6.97
N HIS A 88 7.07 2.22 7.41
CA HIS A 88 6.50 3.32 6.62
C HIS A 88 7.26 4.64 6.84
N SER A 89 8.28 4.63 7.69
CA SER A 89 9.12 5.77 8.05
C SER A 89 10.62 5.44 7.98
N ASN A 90 11.46 6.47 7.91
CA ASN A 90 12.91 6.32 8.02
C ASN A 90 13.37 6.31 9.49
N ALA A 91 14.69 6.21 9.72
CA ALA A 91 15.29 6.17 11.05
C ALA A 91 15.02 7.45 11.87
N GLU A 92 14.76 8.57 11.21
CA GLU A 92 14.42 9.86 11.81
C GLU A 92 12.90 10.03 12.05
N GLY A 93 12.08 9.03 11.72
CA GLY A 93 10.62 9.06 11.88
C GLY A 93 9.87 9.81 10.78
N THR A 94 10.54 10.15 9.67
CA THR A 94 9.90 10.78 8.51
C THR A 94 9.09 9.75 7.74
N THR A 95 7.78 9.97 7.62
CA THR A 95 6.86 9.07 6.91
C THR A 95 7.03 9.12 5.39
N GLY A 96 6.65 8.06 4.69
CA GLY A 96 6.76 7.95 3.22
C GLY A 96 7.96 7.11 2.77
N HIS A 97 8.80 6.67 3.70
CA HIS A 97 9.90 5.75 3.47
C HIS A 97 9.43 4.31 3.74
N VAL A 98 8.99 3.62 2.69
CA VAL A 98 8.40 2.28 2.83
C VAL A 98 9.49 1.21 2.82
N THR A 99 9.49 0.34 3.84
CA THR A 99 10.37 -0.83 3.92
C THR A 99 9.55 -2.11 3.94
N PHE A 100 9.94 -3.10 3.14
CA PHE A 100 9.30 -4.41 3.12
C PHE A 100 10.32 -5.51 2.82
N ALA A 101 10.07 -6.70 3.37
CA ALA A 101 10.76 -7.93 2.98
C ALA A 101 9.98 -8.60 1.84
N TYR A 102 10.68 -9.30 0.96
CA TYR A 102 10.05 -10.06 -0.12
C TYR A 102 10.73 -11.41 -0.40
N GLU A 103 9.95 -12.32 -0.96
CA GLU A 103 10.43 -13.55 -1.60
C GLU A 103 9.77 -13.63 -2.98
N TYR A 104 10.58 -13.67 -4.03
CA TYR A 104 10.10 -13.78 -5.41
C TYR A 104 10.34 -15.20 -5.94
N VAL A 105 9.31 -15.79 -6.54
CA VAL A 105 9.35 -17.14 -7.11
C VAL A 105 8.86 -17.05 -8.55
N LYS A 106 9.70 -17.54 -9.46
CA LYS A 106 9.42 -17.58 -10.89
C LYS A 106 8.73 -18.87 -11.28
#